data_AF-A0A7C5SNE6-F1
#
_entry.id   AF-A0A7C5SNE6-F1
#
_cell.length_a   1.000
_cell.length_b   1.000
_cell.length_c   1.000
_cell.angle_alpha   90.00
_cell.angle_beta   90.00
_cell.angle_gamma   90.00
#
_symmetry.space_group_name_H-M   'P 1'
#
loop_
_entity.id
_entity.type
_entity.pdbx_description
1 polymer ?
#
loop_
_entity_poly.entity_id
_entity_poly.type
_entity_poly.pdbx_seq_one_letter_code
_entity_poly.pdbx_strand_id
1 'polypeptide(L)'
;MSKIVWSKIDEAPALATYSLLPIVNAFTKAANIEVVLSDISLAGRVLAAMGLAEDELSKLGELCQKPEANIIKLPNISASVGQLKDCIAELQSQGYDIPNYPENPQTEEEKAIQAKYATCLGSAVNPVLREGNSDRRAAVAVKNFAKKNPHKLKPFSENSKAYVAHMAGQGDFFANEKSITCDKDQKVTIAINGKELTTIQALAGEVLDGTFMSVKALRAFYKQTIEDAKSKGLIWSLHLKATMMKISDPVMFGHAFEIFFADVFAKYADVFKEVGVNPNLGMSDLEKKIKGHPKEAEIKAAFQAVVDADAPKIAMVDSDKGTTNFNAPNDIIIDASMPVVVREGGKQWDKTGAALETVAVIPDSTYAMFHAEMVADCVKNGQFDVATMGTMQNIGLMAQKAEEYGSHPTTFVLEEAGTVTVTAEDGTELMSFECEAGDISSLTLKTHQFCTI
;
A
#
# COMPACT_ATOMS: atom_id res chain seq x y z
N MET A 1 -40.50 3.72 3.52
CA MET A 1 -39.64 4.87 3.20
C MET A 1 -38.28 4.28 2.84
N SER A 2 -37.74 4.55 1.65
CA SER A 2 -36.41 4.05 1.29
C SER A 2 -35.36 4.88 2.01
N LYS A 3 -34.28 4.25 2.46
CA LYS A 3 -33.24 4.88 3.28
C LYS A 3 -31.91 4.84 2.55
N ILE A 4 -31.23 5.98 2.51
CA ILE A 4 -29.84 6.10 2.05
C ILE A 4 -29.00 6.43 3.28
N VAL A 5 -27.89 5.72 3.46
CA VAL A 5 -26.88 6.07 4.46
C VAL A 5 -25.82 6.94 3.81
N TRP A 6 -25.56 8.10 4.39
CA TRP A 6 -24.48 9.01 4.03
C TRP A 6 -23.39 8.92 5.09
N SER A 7 -22.17 8.54 4.69
CA SER A 7 -21.09 8.44 5.67
C SER A 7 -20.65 9.82 6.18
N LYS A 8 -20.67 10.04 7.49
CA LYS A 8 -19.95 11.14 8.14
C LYS A 8 -18.51 10.70 8.35
N ILE A 9 -17.57 11.51 7.87
CA ILE A 9 -16.16 11.17 7.70
C ILE A 9 -15.27 12.34 8.15
N ASP A 10 -14.05 12.44 7.64
CA ASP A 10 -12.99 13.32 8.13
C ASP A 10 -12.66 14.48 7.16
N GLU A 11 -11.94 15.48 7.67
CA GLU A 11 -11.24 16.51 6.88
C GLU A 11 -12.13 17.26 5.85
N ALA A 12 -11.61 17.48 4.63
CA ALA A 12 -12.28 18.25 3.60
C ALA A 12 -13.67 17.69 3.19
N PRO A 13 -13.85 16.37 2.93
CA PRO A 13 -15.16 15.86 2.59
C PRO A 13 -16.16 15.92 3.77
N ALA A 14 -15.69 16.00 5.03
CA ALA A 14 -16.57 16.25 6.17
C ALA A 14 -17.14 17.66 6.08
N LEU A 15 -16.29 18.66 5.87
CA LEU A 15 -16.69 20.06 5.67
C LEU A 15 -17.67 20.20 4.49
N ALA A 16 -17.39 19.52 3.37
CA ALA A 16 -18.28 19.53 2.22
C ALA A 16 -19.66 18.93 2.53
N THR A 17 -19.72 17.88 3.38
CA THR A 17 -20.97 17.25 3.81
C THR A 17 -21.87 18.23 4.56
N TYR A 18 -21.33 19.10 5.43
CA TYR A 18 -22.10 20.12 6.13
C TYR A 18 -22.84 21.09 5.18
N SER A 19 -22.28 21.36 4.00
CA SER A 19 -22.92 22.20 2.99
C SER A 19 -23.87 21.42 2.08
N LEU A 20 -23.44 20.26 1.59
CA LEU A 20 -24.15 19.53 0.53
C LEU A 20 -25.31 18.68 1.06
N LEU A 21 -25.15 18.02 2.21
CA LEU A 21 -26.14 17.08 2.72
C LEU A 21 -27.51 17.72 3.01
N PRO A 22 -27.62 18.95 3.58
CA PRO A 22 -28.91 19.61 3.73
C PRO A 22 -29.65 19.81 2.40
N ILE A 23 -28.92 20.12 1.32
CA ILE A 23 -29.47 20.25 -0.02
C ILE A 23 -29.96 18.89 -0.52
N VAL A 24 -29.14 17.85 -0.41
CA VAL A 24 -29.52 16.47 -0.79
C VAL A 24 -30.79 16.02 -0.06
N ASN A 25 -30.88 16.28 1.25
CA ASN A 25 -32.06 15.98 2.08
C ASN A 25 -33.32 16.71 1.59
N ALA A 26 -33.21 17.99 1.24
CA ALA A 26 -34.35 18.76 0.73
C ALA A 26 -34.89 18.18 -0.59
N PHE A 27 -34.02 17.76 -1.50
CA PHE A 27 -34.41 17.20 -2.80
C PHE A 27 -34.97 15.77 -2.68
N THR A 28 -34.35 14.92 -1.86
CA THR A 28 -34.75 13.51 -1.70
C THR A 28 -36.09 13.34 -0.98
N LYS A 29 -36.48 14.32 -0.15
CA LYS A 29 -37.79 14.35 0.51
C LYS A 29 -38.96 14.29 -0.49
N ALA A 30 -38.83 14.92 -1.66
CA ALA A 30 -39.86 14.87 -2.70
C ALA A 30 -40.12 13.45 -3.24
N ALA A 31 -39.14 12.56 -3.10
CA ALA A 31 -39.23 11.15 -3.49
C ALA A 31 -39.52 10.21 -2.31
N ASN A 32 -39.83 10.74 -1.11
CA ASN A 32 -40.01 9.96 0.11
C ASN A 32 -38.81 9.05 0.45
N ILE A 33 -37.60 9.59 0.23
CA ILE A 33 -36.32 8.97 0.56
C ILE A 33 -35.74 9.71 1.76
N GLU A 34 -35.34 8.96 2.78
CA GLU A 34 -34.63 9.48 3.95
C GLU A 34 -33.12 9.30 3.74
N VAL A 35 -32.33 10.34 3.98
CA VAL A 35 -30.87 10.24 4.02
C VAL A 35 -30.38 10.44 5.45
N VAL A 36 -29.79 9.41 6.03
CA VAL A 36 -29.27 9.45 7.41
C VAL A 36 -27.75 9.46 7.43
N LEU A 37 -27.17 10.08 8.46
CA LEU A 37 -25.74 9.98 8.71
C LEU A 37 -25.40 8.68 9.44
N SER A 38 -24.22 8.12 9.13
CA SER A 38 -23.55 7.10 9.93
C SER A 38 -22.09 7.51 10.10
N ASP A 39 -21.64 7.62 11.35
CA ASP A 39 -20.34 8.23 11.70
C ASP A 39 -19.21 7.20 11.68
N ILE A 40 -18.40 7.25 10.64
CA ILE A 40 -17.23 6.40 10.45
C ILE A 40 -15.93 7.21 10.45
N SER A 41 -15.96 8.45 10.97
CA SER A 41 -14.77 9.27 11.19
C SER A 41 -13.76 8.57 12.09
N LEU A 42 -12.49 8.97 12.03
CA LEU A 42 -11.46 8.46 12.93
C LEU A 42 -11.83 8.67 14.40
N ALA A 43 -12.30 9.88 14.75
CA ALA A 43 -12.74 10.19 16.11
C ALA A 43 -13.92 9.31 16.55
N GLY A 44 -14.94 9.14 15.70
CA GLY A 44 -16.08 8.26 15.99
C GLY A 44 -15.67 6.81 16.24
N ARG A 45 -14.77 6.27 15.40
CA ARG A 45 -14.24 4.91 15.56
C ARG A 45 -13.39 4.74 16.81
N VAL A 46 -12.55 5.73 17.16
CA VAL A 46 -11.77 5.73 18.40
C VAL A 46 -12.69 5.68 19.62
N LEU A 47 -13.73 6.52 19.65
CA LEU A 47 -14.69 6.53 20.75
C LEU A 47 -15.48 5.21 20.82
N ALA A 48 -15.87 4.64 19.68
CA ALA A 48 -16.53 3.33 19.62
C ALA A 48 -15.64 2.20 20.16
N ALA A 49 -14.36 2.16 19.77
CA ALA A 49 -13.38 1.19 20.27
C ALA A 49 -13.16 1.29 21.80
N MET A 50 -13.41 2.46 22.39
CA MET A 50 -13.38 2.70 23.83
C MET A 50 -14.75 2.52 24.52
N GLY A 51 -15.80 2.16 23.79
CA GLY A 51 -17.16 1.99 24.32
C GLY A 51 -17.86 3.30 24.70
N LEU A 52 -17.38 4.44 24.19
CA LEU A 52 -17.90 5.78 24.47
C LEU A 52 -18.82 6.30 23.35
N ALA A 53 -18.88 5.60 22.22
CA ALA A 53 -19.79 5.87 21.12
C ALA A 53 -20.30 4.54 20.53
N GLU A 54 -21.32 4.65 19.69
CA GLU A 54 -21.87 3.52 18.98
C GLU A 54 -20.95 3.09 17.82
N ASP A 55 -20.78 1.78 17.62
CA ASP A 55 -19.97 1.24 16.53
C ASP A 55 -20.75 1.22 15.20
N GLU A 56 -20.85 2.40 14.61
CA GLU A 56 -21.48 2.64 13.32
C GLU A 56 -20.80 1.88 12.17
N LEU A 57 -19.49 1.61 12.25
CA LEU A 57 -18.79 0.86 11.22
C LEU A 57 -19.24 -0.61 11.20
N SER A 58 -19.33 -1.25 12.37
CA SER A 58 -19.82 -2.63 12.47
C SER A 58 -21.26 -2.76 12.00
N LYS A 59 -22.14 -1.81 12.37
CA LYS A 59 -23.52 -1.75 11.86
C LYS A 59 -23.60 -1.62 10.34
N LEU A 60 -22.72 -0.82 9.73
CA LEU A 60 -22.67 -0.70 8.28
C LEU A 60 -22.20 -2.00 7.62
N GLY A 61 -21.26 -2.72 8.25
CA GLY A 61 -20.86 -4.05 7.81
C GLY A 61 -22.04 -5.03 7.80
N GLU A 62 -22.85 -5.04 8.86
CA GLU A 62 -24.09 -5.85 8.89
C GLU A 62 -25.10 -5.40 7.84
N LEU A 63 -25.21 -4.09 7.57
CA LEU A 63 -26.10 -3.56 6.54
C LEU A 63 -25.66 -4.02 5.15
N CYS A 64 -24.36 -4.05 4.85
CA CYS A 64 -23.82 -4.51 3.57
C CYS A 64 -24.21 -5.95 3.22
N GLN A 65 -24.57 -6.78 4.20
CA GLN A 65 -25.06 -8.15 4.00
C GLN A 65 -26.57 -8.23 3.69
N LYS A 66 -27.26 -7.08 3.63
CA LYS A 66 -28.72 -7.02 3.46
C LYS A 66 -29.08 -6.38 2.11
N PRO A 67 -30.13 -6.89 1.43
CA PRO A 67 -30.54 -6.37 0.11
C PRO A 67 -31.03 -4.91 0.16
N GLU A 68 -31.44 -4.40 1.32
CA GLU A 68 -31.81 -2.99 1.50
C GLU A 68 -30.64 -2.01 1.61
N ALA A 69 -29.38 -2.49 1.57
CA ALA A 69 -28.20 -1.64 1.68
C ALA A 69 -28.16 -0.58 0.57
N ASN A 70 -28.14 0.69 0.96
CA ASN A 70 -27.94 1.81 0.06
C ASN A 70 -27.05 2.85 0.74
N ILE A 71 -25.76 2.86 0.41
CA ILE A 71 -24.72 3.60 1.13
C ILE A 71 -23.96 4.51 0.16
N ILE A 72 -23.94 5.80 0.46
CA ILE A 72 -23.04 6.79 -0.14
C ILE A 72 -21.81 6.91 0.75
N LYS A 73 -20.71 6.29 0.32
CA LYS A 73 -19.42 6.28 1.02
C LYS A 73 -18.50 7.38 0.48
N LEU A 74 -18.17 8.35 1.32
CA LEU A 74 -17.23 9.44 1.03
C LEU A 74 -15.80 9.06 1.47
N PRO A 75 -14.74 9.71 0.94
CA PRO A 75 -13.36 9.48 1.41
C PRO A 75 -13.21 9.70 2.93
N ASN A 76 -12.42 8.86 3.59
CA ASN A 76 -12.15 8.92 5.03
C ASN A 76 -10.67 8.64 5.32
N ILE A 77 -10.20 8.99 6.51
CA ILE A 77 -8.82 8.73 6.94
C ILE A 77 -8.59 7.22 7.12
N SER A 78 -7.53 6.71 6.50
CA SER A 78 -6.89 5.44 6.86
C SER A 78 -5.69 5.75 7.76
N ALA A 79 -5.89 5.72 9.07
CA ALA A 79 -5.01 6.45 10.00
C ALA A 79 -3.62 5.83 10.12
N SER A 80 -2.59 6.68 10.03
CA SER A 80 -1.25 6.35 10.55
C SER A 80 -1.24 6.37 12.08
N VAL A 81 -0.18 5.83 12.69
CA VAL A 81 0.01 5.91 14.15
C VAL A 81 0.07 7.36 14.64
N GLY A 82 0.70 8.25 13.87
CA GLY A 82 0.76 9.68 14.18
C GLY A 82 -0.64 10.32 14.21
N GLN A 83 -1.42 10.12 13.14
CA GLN A 83 -2.80 10.64 13.06
C GLN A 83 -3.71 10.09 14.15
N LEU A 84 -3.54 8.81 14.53
CA LEU A 84 -4.27 8.23 15.65
C LEU A 84 -3.91 8.94 16.96
N LYS A 85 -2.62 9.17 17.23
CA LYS A 85 -2.17 9.87 18.43
C LYS A 85 -2.68 11.31 18.51
N ASP A 86 -2.65 12.03 17.39
CA ASP A 86 -3.18 13.39 17.31
C ASP A 86 -4.69 13.40 17.58
N CYS A 87 -5.44 12.44 17.01
CA CYS A 87 -6.87 12.28 17.29
C CYS A 87 -7.14 11.96 18.76
N ILE A 88 -6.36 11.07 19.39
CA ILE A 88 -6.50 10.74 20.82
C ILE A 88 -6.23 11.99 21.67
N ALA A 89 -5.16 12.73 21.38
CA ALA A 89 -4.82 13.95 22.11
C ALA A 89 -5.90 15.03 21.98
N GLU A 90 -6.48 15.19 20.78
CA GLU A 90 -7.59 16.11 20.56
C GLU A 90 -8.83 15.70 21.37
N LEU A 91 -9.21 14.42 21.34
CA LEU A 91 -10.34 13.90 22.13
C LEU A 91 -10.10 14.06 23.64
N GLN A 92 -8.89 13.78 24.13
CA GLN A 92 -8.53 14.03 25.53
C GLN A 92 -8.68 15.51 25.90
N SER A 93 -8.27 16.42 25.01
CA SER A 93 -8.45 17.87 25.24
C SER A 93 -9.91 18.31 25.30
N GLN A 94 -10.81 17.54 24.68
CA GLN A 94 -12.27 17.73 24.72
C GLN A 94 -12.92 17.07 25.94
N GLY A 95 -12.16 16.39 26.80
CA GLY A 95 -12.64 15.80 28.06
C GLY A 95 -12.95 14.30 28.01
N TYR A 96 -12.59 13.59 26.94
CA TYR A 96 -12.72 12.13 26.90
C TYR A 96 -11.58 11.46 27.68
N ASP A 97 -11.93 10.65 28.68
CA ASP A 97 -10.98 9.85 29.47
C ASP A 97 -10.62 8.55 28.72
N ILE A 98 -9.73 8.67 27.73
CA ILE A 98 -9.24 7.55 26.91
C ILE A 98 -7.72 7.42 27.01
N PRO A 99 -7.16 6.20 27.05
CA PRO A 99 -5.73 5.98 27.20
C PRO A 99 -4.96 6.39 25.94
N ASN A 100 -3.70 6.79 26.14
CA ASN A 100 -2.75 6.99 25.04
C ASN A 100 -2.48 5.69 24.28
N TYR A 101 -2.12 5.79 23.00
CA TYR A 101 -1.70 4.64 22.21
C TYR A 101 -0.29 4.14 22.62
N PRO A 102 -0.15 2.89 23.12
CA PRO A 102 1.14 2.32 23.46
C PRO A 102 1.84 1.80 22.19
N GLU A 103 2.89 2.49 21.74
CA GLU A 103 3.68 2.05 20.57
C GLU A 103 4.41 0.73 20.84
N ASN A 104 4.97 0.58 22.05
CA ASN A 104 5.77 -0.59 22.45
C ASN A 104 5.19 -1.19 23.74
N PRO A 105 4.03 -1.87 23.68
CA PRO A 105 3.34 -2.37 24.86
C PRO A 105 4.20 -3.43 25.56
N GLN A 106 4.45 -3.25 26.86
CA GLN A 106 5.21 -4.18 27.70
C GLN A 106 4.31 -5.02 28.59
N THR A 107 3.10 -4.52 28.86
CA THR A 107 2.12 -5.15 29.75
C THR A 107 0.91 -5.68 28.98
N GLU A 108 0.18 -6.63 29.57
CA GLU A 108 -1.06 -7.15 28.98
C GLU A 108 -2.14 -6.07 28.85
N GLU A 109 -2.16 -5.09 29.76
CA GLU A 109 -3.05 -3.94 29.68
C GLU A 109 -2.73 -3.06 28.46
N GLU A 110 -1.45 -2.73 28.26
CA GLU A 110 -1.02 -1.96 27.10
C GLU A 110 -1.28 -2.73 25.79
N LYS A 111 -1.07 -4.06 25.77
CA LYS A 111 -1.39 -4.89 24.60
C LYS A 111 -2.90 -4.87 24.31
N ALA A 112 -3.74 -4.94 25.34
CA ALA A 112 -5.19 -4.86 25.18
C ALA A 112 -5.64 -3.48 24.65
N ILE A 113 -5.05 -2.40 25.15
CA ILE A 113 -5.28 -1.03 24.64
C ILE A 113 -4.83 -0.92 23.18
N GLN A 114 -3.64 -1.43 22.86
CA GLN A 114 -3.12 -1.44 21.50
C GLN A 114 -4.05 -2.19 20.55
N ALA A 115 -4.55 -3.36 20.95
CA ALA A 115 -5.45 -4.18 20.15
C ALA A 115 -6.77 -3.47 19.84
N LYS A 116 -7.34 -2.74 20.80
CA LYS A 116 -8.54 -1.91 20.57
C LYS A 116 -8.27 -0.83 19.51
N TYR A 117 -7.19 -0.07 19.68
CA TYR A 117 -6.82 0.97 18.70
C TYR A 117 -6.37 0.44 17.35
N ALA A 118 -5.85 -0.78 17.27
CA ALA A 118 -5.44 -1.41 16.02
C ALA A 118 -6.59 -1.50 15.01
N THR A 119 -7.83 -1.65 15.50
CA THR A 119 -9.05 -1.62 14.66
C THR A 119 -9.31 -0.26 14.02
N CYS A 120 -8.67 0.82 14.50
CA CYS A 120 -8.82 2.17 13.98
C CYS A 120 -7.72 2.57 12.98
N LEU A 121 -6.61 1.82 12.94
CA LEU A 121 -5.43 2.08 12.11
C LEU A 121 -5.59 1.55 10.69
N GLY A 122 -4.90 2.19 9.75
CA GLY A 122 -4.87 1.78 8.35
C GLY A 122 -6.25 1.78 7.70
N SER A 123 -6.44 0.93 6.68
CA SER A 123 -7.71 0.86 5.94
C SER A 123 -8.75 0.02 6.69
N ALA A 124 -9.23 0.52 7.84
CA ALA A 124 -10.21 -0.18 8.67
C ALA A 124 -11.62 -0.23 8.05
N VAL A 125 -12.02 0.80 7.30
CA VAL A 125 -13.40 0.94 6.81
C VAL A 125 -13.67 0.12 5.54
N ASN A 126 -12.79 0.21 4.54
CA ASN A 126 -13.04 -0.41 3.24
C ASN A 126 -13.28 -1.93 3.32
N PRO A 127 -12.52 -2.72 4.10
CA PRO A 127 -12.73 -4.16 4.18
C PRO A 127 -14.05 -4.58 4.83
N VAL A 128 -14.70 -3.68 5.58
CA VAL A 128 -16.02 -3.92 6.19
C VAL A 128 -17.15 -3.61 5.22
N LEU A 129 -16.97 -2.61 4.34
CA LEU A 129 -18.04 -2.14 3.45
C LEU A 129 -18.03 -2.76 2.05
N ARG A 130 -16.93 -3.42 1.65
CA ARG A 130 -16.72 -3.95 0.29
C ARG A 130 -17.14 -5.41 0.16
N GLU A 131 -18.42 -5.65 0.37
CA GLU A 131 -19.07 -6.96 0.25
C GLU A 131 -19.51 -7.25 -1.20
N GLY A 132 -18.71 -6.81 -2.16
CA GLY A 132 -18.99 -6.93 -3.59
C GLY A 132 -17.82 -6.44 -4.45
N ASN A 133 -17.94 -6.67 -5.75
CA ASN A 133 -16.93 -6.28 -6.73
C ASN A 133 -17.03 -4.80 -7.10
N SER A 134 -16.02 -4.29 -7.83
CA SER A 134 -15.92 -2.87 -8.18
C SER A 134 -16.35 -2.61 -9.63
N ASP A 135 -17.37 -1.78 -9.86
CA ASP A 135 -17.58 -1.05 -11.14
C ASP A 135 -16.98 0.35 -10.99
N ARG A 136 -15.86 0.62 -11.69
CA ARG A 136 -15.22 1.93 -11.71
C ARG A 136 -15.05 2.44 -13.13
N ARG A 137 -15.58 3.64 -13.36
CA ARG A 137 -15.56 4.29 -14.66
C ARG A 137 -15.59 5.81 -14.54
N ALA A 138 -14.94 6.49 -15.48
CA ALA A 138 -15.12 7.92 -15.63
C ALA A 138 -16.55 8.22 -16.12
N ALA A 139 -17.26 9.12 -15.43
CA ALA A 139 -18.59 9.53 -15.87
C ALA A 139 -18.53 10.19 -17.25
N VAL A 140 -19.53 9.93 -18.09
CA VAL A 140 -19.60 10.45 -19.47
C VAL A 140 -19.50 11.99 -19.51
N ALA A 141 -20.15 12.67 -18.57
CA ALA A 141 -20.07 14.12 -18.44
C ALA A 141 -18.63 14.60 -18.17
N VAL A 142 -17.90 13.91 -17.28
CA VAL A 142 -16.49 14.22 -16.97
C VAL A 142 -15.60 13.96 -18.18
N LYS A 143 -15.80 12.84 -18.90
CA LYS A 143 -15.04 12.55 -20.13
C LYS A 143 -15.28 13.61 -21.20
N ASN A 144 -16.52 14.01 -21.44
CA ASN A 144 -16.85 15.05 -22.41
C ASN A 144 -16.28 16.41 -22.01
N PHE A 145 -16.25 16.73 -20.71
CA PHE A 145 -15.61 17.93 -20.21
C PHE A 145 -14.09 17.90 -20.48
N ALA A 146 -13.43 16.79 -20.18
CA ALA A 146 -11.99 16.63 -20.43
C ALA A 146 -11.65 16.71 -21.92
N LYS A 147 -12.52 16.21 -22.82
CA LYS A 147 -12.32 16.36 -24.27
C LYS A 147 -12.34 17.82 -24.72
N LYS A 148 -13.25 18.63 -24.14
CA LYS A 148 -13.39 20.06 -24.43
C LYS A 148 -12.33 20.92 -23.73
N ASN A 149 -11.83 20.46 -22.59
CA ASN A 149 -10.88 21.15 -21.73
C ASN A 149 -9.73 20.19 -21.38
N PRO A 150 -8.88 19.84 -22.35
CA PRO A 150 -7.84 18.84 -22.15
C PRO A 150 -6.82 19.34 -21.11
N HIS A 151 -6.61 18.54 -20.07
CA HIS A 151 -5.54 18.80 -19.11
C HIS A 151 -4.18 18.50 -19.75
N LYS A 152 -3.12 19.11 -19.22
CA LYS A 152 -1.78 19.00 -19.78
C LYS A 152 -1.14 17.66 -19.41
N LEU A 153 -0.70 16.93 -20.43
CA LEU A 153 0.24 15.81 -20.35
C LEU A 153 1.56 16.29 -20.98
N LYS A 154 2.69 16.08 -20.31
CA LYS A 154 4.00 16.50 -20.82
C LYS A 154 4.46 15.57 -21.93
N PRO A 155 5.17 16.08 -22.94
CA PRO A 155 5.69 15.24 -24.00
C PRO A 155 6.81 14.33 -23.50
N PHE A 156 6.82 13.11 -24.02
CA PHE A 156 8.00 12.25 -23.98
C PHE A 156 9.04 12.80 -24.95
N SER A 157 10.31 12.78 -24.54
CA SER A 157 11.42 13.28 -25.36
C SER A 157 11.61 12.38 -26.59
N GLU A 158 12.07 12.94 -27.71
CA GLU A 158 12.52 12.14 -28.84
C GLU A 158 13.71 11.27 -28.41
N ASN A 159 13.59 9.94 -28.52
CA ASN A 159 14.51 8.95 -27.94
C ASN A 159 14.57 8.95 -26.41
N SER A 160 13.43 9.16 -25.75
CA SER A 160 13.34 9.06 -24.29
C SER A 160 13.92 7.74 -23.77
N LYS A 161 14.72 7.84 -22.72
CA LYS A 161 15.35 6.70 -22.05
C LYS A 161 14.55 6.22 -20.84
N ALA A 162 13.40 6.83 -20.56
CA ALA A 162 12.56 6.45 -19.44
C ALA A 162 12.02 5.02 -19.64
N TYR A 163 12.05 4.21 -18.58
CA TYR A 163 11.56 2.84 -18.64
C TYR A 163 11.16 2.32 -17.25
N VAL A 164 10.47 1.18 -17.22
CA VAL A 164 10.18 0.45 -15.99
C VAL A 164 11.13 -0.72 -15.87
N ALA A 165 11.74 -0.88 -14.70
CA ALA A 165 12.56 -2.05 -14.39
C ALA A 165 11.82 -2.98 -13.43
N HIS A 166 11.85 -4.28 -13.73
CA HIS A 166 11.32 -5.35 -12.87
C HIS A 166 12.21 -6.60 -12.97
N MET A 167 12.02 -7.56 -12.06
CA MET A 167 12.87 -8.75 -11.95
C MET A 167 12.72 -9.75 -13.10
N ALA A 168 11.77 -9.52 -14.01
CA ALA A 168 11.53 -10.33 -15.21
C ALA A 168 11.41 -11.84 -14.92
N GLY A 169 10.74 -12.21 -13.83
CA GLY A 169 10.55 -13.60 -13.42
C GLY A 169 11.77 -14.22 -12.73
N GLN A 170 12.77 -13.44 -12.32
CA GLN A 170 13.98 -13.97 -11.68
C GLN A 170 13.85 -13.96 -10.17
N GLY A 171 13.16 -14.98 -9.63
CA GLY A 171 13.00 -15.16 -8.19
C GLY A 171 12.05 -14.16 -7.53
N ASP A 172 11.10 -13.61 -8.30
CA ASP A 172 10.02 -12.76 -7.80
C ASP A 172 8.75 -13.57 -7.53
N PHE A 173 7.70 -12.91 -7.03
CA PHE A 173 6.44 -13.59 -6.72
C PHE A 173 5.81 -14.17 -7.99
N PHE A 174 5.90 -13.44 -9.10
CA PHE A 174 5.40 -13.86 -10.41
C PHE A 174 5.92 -15.24 -10.83
N ALA A 175 7.24 -15.48 -10.75
CA ALA A 175 7.83 -16.73 -11.22
C ALA A 175 7.69 -17.90 -10.24
N ASN A 176 7.55 -17.60 -8.96
CA ASN A 176 7.53 -18.61 -7.90
C ASN A 176 6.12 -19.08 -7.52
N GLU A 177 5.08 -18.52 -8.13
CA GLU A 177 3.69 -18.83 -7.80
C GLU A 177 3.31 -20.28 -8.12
N LYS A 178 2.57 -20.89 -7.20
CA LYS A 178 1.81 -22.13 -7.37
C LYS A 178 0.39 -21.89 -6.92
N SER A 179 -0.58 -22.45 -7.64
CA SER A 179 -2.00 -22.28 -7.36
C SER A 179 -2.74 -23.62 -7.34
N ILE A 180 -3.71 -23.75 -6.45
CA ILE A 180 -4.64 -24.88 -6.40
C ILE A 180 -6.07 -24.39 -6.19
N THR A 181 -7.04 -25.25 -6.44
CA THR A 181 -8.44 -25.03 -6.06
C THR A 181 -8.87 -26.11 -5.09
N CYS A 182 -9.35 -25.72 -3.91
CA CYS A 182 -9.83 -26.65 -2.89
C CYS A 182 -11.10 -27.36 -3.36
N ASP A 183 -11.19 -28.67 -3.16
CA ASP A 183 -12.36 -29.49 -3.52
C ASP A 183 -13.40 -29.57 -2.40
N LYS A 184 -12.98 -29.32 -1.16
CA LYS A 184 -13.78 -29.36 0.06
C LYS A 184 -13.33 -28.31 1.06
N ASP A 185 -14.22 -27.98 1.99
CA ASP A 185 -13.88 -27.22 3.18
C ASP A 185 -12.85 -28.01 4.00
N GLN A 186 -11.72 -27.38 4.33
CA GLN A 186 -10.65 -28.02 5.10
C GLN A 186 -9.73 -27.01 5.76
N LYS A 187 -9.03 -27.44 6.81
CA LYS A 187 -7.89 -26.68 7.33
C LYS A 187 -6.69 -26.83 6.40
N VAL A 188 -5.96 -25.74 6.24
CA VAL A 188 -4.69 -25.68 5.52
C VAL A 188 -3.63 -25.08 6.43
N THR A 189 -2.56 -25.81 6.64
CA THR A 189 -1.45 -25.42 7.51
C THR A 189 -0.25 -25.00 6.67
N ILE A 190 0.34 -23.86 7.01
CA ILE A 190 1.59 -23.34 6.43
C ILE A 190 2.69 -23.55 7.46
N ALA A 191 3.78 -24.20 7.07
CA ALA A 191 4.91 -24.49 7.94
C ALA A 191 6.24 -24.30 7.22
N ILE A 192 7.29 -23.93 7.96
CA ILE A 192 8.69 -23.98 7.50
C ILE A 192 9.42 -25.08 8.27
N ASN A 193 10.09 -26.00 7.56
CA ASN A 193 10.81 -27.12 8.18
C ASN A 193 9.95 -27.93 9.18
N GLY A 194 8.64 -28.04 8.93
CA GLY A 194 7.68 -28.69 9.82
C GLY A 194 7.24 -27.88 11.04
N LYS A 195 7.78 -26.67 11.26
CA LYS A 195 7.32 -25.72 12.27
C LYS A 195 6.17 -24.88 11.71
N GLU A 196 5.00 -25.02 12.31
CA GLU A 196 3.81 -24.27 11.93
C GLU A 196 4.06 -22.75 12.04
N LEU A 197 3.75 -22.04 10.94
CA LEU A 197 3.70 -20.58 10.88
C LEU A 197 2.26 -20.10 11.13
N THR A 198 1.28 -20.73 10.47
CA THR A 198 -0.15 -20.46 10.68
C THR A 198 -1.01 -21.58 10.10
N THR A 199 -2.28 -21.61 10.50
CA THR A 199 -3.31 -22.46 9.93
C THR A 199 -4.53 -21.61 9.58
N ILE A 200 -5.09 -21.85 8.39
CA ILE A 200 -6.27 -21.15 7.86
C ILE A 200 -7.38 -22.15 7.53
N GLN A 201 -8.60 -21.63 7.43
CA GLN A 201 -9.75 -22.39 6.93
C GLN A 201 -9.94 -22.06 5.44
N ALA A 202 -9.86 -23.09 4.59
CA ALA A 202 -10.22 -22.98 3.17
C ALA A 202 -11.63 -23.55 2.95
N LEU A 203 -12.33 -23.01 1.95
CA LEU A 203 -13.66 -23.44 1.51
C LEU A 203 -13.58 -24.29 0.23
N ALA A 204 -14.60 -25.12 -0.01
CA ALA A 204 -14.78 -25.79 -1.28
C ALA A 204 -14.87 -24.75 -2.43
N GLY A 205 -14.08 -24.96 -3.48
CA GLY A 205 -13.93 -24.08 -4.62
C GLY A 205 -12.94 -22.92 -4.42
N GLU A 206 -12.49 -22.64 -3.20
CA GLU A 206 -11.54 -21.55 -2.94
C GLU A 206 -10.21 -21.79 -3.67
N VAL A 207 -9.68 -20.73 -4.28
CA VAL A 207 -8.37 -20.77 -4.93
C VAL A 207 -7.32 -20.34 -3.91
N LEU A 208 -6.27 -21.15 -3.76
CA LEU A 208 -5.13 -20.88 -2.88
C LEU A 208 -3.89 -20.72 -3.75
N ASP A 209 -3.22 -19.58 -3.65
CA ASP A 209 -1.93 -19.37 -4.31
C ASP A 209 -0.84 -19.18 -3.27
N GLY A 210 0.32 -19.79 -3.48
CA GLY A 210 1.50 -19.62 -2.66
C GLY A 210 2.67 -19.20 -3.52
N THR A 211 3.48 -18.29 -3.01
CA THR A 211 4.63 -17.75 -3.72
C THR A 211 5.68 -17.21 -2.75
N PHE A 212 6.86 -16.86 -3.26
CA PHE A 212 7.89 -16.16 -2.49
C PHE A 212 8.72 -15.21 -3.36
N MET A 213 9.29 -14.20 -2.72
CA MET A 213 10.28 -13.28 -3.28
C MET A 213 11.65 -13.63 -2.71
N SER A 214 12.59 -13.98 -3.58
CA SER A 214 13.98 -14.20 -3.20
C SER A 214 14.66 -12.87 -2.91
N VAL A 215 15.03 -12.63 -1.65
CA VAL A 215 15.72 -11.41 -1.23
C VAL A 215 17.09 -11.28 -1.88
N LYS A 216 17.77 -12.41 -2.10
CA LYS A 216 19.04 -12.45 -2.82
C LYS A 216 18.90 -11.97 -4.26
N ALA A 217 17.89 -12.46 -4.98
CA ALA A 217 17.62 -12.01 -6.35
C ALA A 217 17.17 -10.54 -6.39
N LEU A 218 16.30 -10.13 -5.46
CA LEU A 218 15.83 -8.76 -5.30
C LEU A 218 16.99 -7.77 -5.09
N ARG A 219 17.93 -8.09 -4.19
CA ARG A 219 19.11 -7.23 -3.92
C ARG A 219 20.04 -7.15 -5.12
N ALA A 220 20.22 -8.24 -5.86
CA ALA A 220 20.99 -8.25 -7.10
C ALA A 220 20.33 -7.36 -8.17
N PHE A 221 19.00 -7.45 -8.31
CA PHE A 221 18.21 -6.62 -9.20
C PHE A 221 18.31 -5.13 -8.86
N TYR A 222 18.18 -4.75 -7.59
CA TYR A 222 18.36 -3.35 -7.18
C TYR A 222 19.75 -2.82 -7.50
N LYS A 223 20.80 -3.60 -7.21
CA LYS A 223 22.16 -3.21 -7.56
C LYS A 223 22.31 -3.00 -9.07
N GLN A 224 21.78 -3.92 -9.88
CA GLN A 224 21.86 -3.82 -11.33
C GLN A 224 21.13 -2.58 -11.87
N THR A 225 19.91 -2.31 -11.40
CA THR A 225 19.11 -1.16 -11.87
C THR A 225 19.70 0.17 -11.42
N ILE A 226 20.31 0.25 -10.24
CA ILE A 226 21.04 1.43 -9.79
C ILE A 226 22.25 1.69 -10.69
N GLU A 227 23.06 0.67 -11.00
CA GLU A 227 24.20 0.82 -11.91
C GLU A 227 23.78 1.20 -13.34
N ASP A 228 22.69 0.62 -13.84
CA ASP A 228 22.13 1.00 -15.14
C ASP A 228 21.65 2.46 -15.15
N ALA A 229 20.93 2.90 -14.11
CA ALA A 229 20.49 4.28 -13.95
C ALA A 229 21.67 5.26 -13.95
N LYS A 230 22.76 4.94 -13.22
CA LYS A 230 24.02 5.70 -13.24
C LYS A 230 24.56 5.82 -14.66
N SER A 231 24.68 4.70 -15.37
CA SER A 231 25.26 4.66 -16.71
C SER A 231 24.45 5.46 -17.75
N LYS A 232 23.13 5.51 -17.57
CA LYS A 232 22.20 6.22 -18.48
C LYS A 232 21.92 7.67 -18.06
N GLY A 233 22.36 8.07 -16.86
CA GLY A 233 22.10 9.39 -16.30
C GLY A 233 20.64 9.61 -15.89
N LEU A 234 19.94 8.53 -15.52
CA LEU A 234 18.52 8.54 -15.13
C LEU A 234 18.37 8.77 -13.62
N ILE A 235 17.23 9.33 -13.24
CA ILE A 235 16.74 9.21 -11.86
C ILE A 235 16.40 7.74 -11.60
N TRP A 236 16.78 7.21 -10.45
CA TRP A 236 16.33 5.93 -9.95
C TRP A 236 15.18 6.15 -8.96
N SER A 237 14.05 5.48 -9.20
CA SER A 237 12.86 5.62 -8.35
C SER A 237 12.22 4.28 -8.03
N LEU A 238 11.80 4.10 -6.78
CA LEU A 238 11.14 2.89 -6.29
C LEU A 238 9.65 3.13 -6.10
N HIS A 239 8.84 2.24 -6.64
CA HIS A 239 7.39 2.33 -6.63
C HIS A 239 6.78 1.06 -6.01
N LEU A 240 6.26 1.19 -4.79
CA LEU A 240 5.67 0.11 -4.01
C LEU A 240 4.32 0.55 -3.42
N LYS A 241 3.67 -0.31 -2.62
CA LYS A 241 2.37 -0.05 -1.99
C LYS A 241 2.38 -0.33 -0.49
N ALA A 242 3.43 0.15 0.20
CA ALA A 242 3.74 -0.18 1.59
C ALA A 242 2.62 0.05 2.62
N THR A 243 1.72 1.02 2.42
CA THR A 243 0.58 1.24 3.32
C THR A 243 -0.42 0.08 3.29
N MET A 244 -0.62 -0.52 2.11
CA MET A 244 -1.56 -1.61 1.89
C MET A 244 -0.86 -2.94 2.12
N MET A 245 0.26 -3.17 1.45
CA MET A 245 1.07 -4.36 1.55
C MET A 245 2.00 -4.27 2.74
N LYS A 246 1.41 -4.21 3.94
CA LYS A 246 2.06 -3.80 5.20
C LYS A 246 3.21 -4.70 5.69
N ILE A 247 3.45 -5.84 5.06
CA ILE A 247 4.54 -6.78 5.41
C ILE A 247 5.57 -6.83 4.29
N SER A 248 5.17 -7.26 3.09
CA SER A 248 6.08 -7.48 1.95
C SER A 248 6.79 -6.21 1.51
N ASP A 249 6.05 -5.12 1.29
CA ASP A 249 6.56 -3.93 0.63
C ASP A 249 7.51 -3.11 1.51
N PRO A 250 7.26 -2.91 2.82
CA PRO A 250 8.27 -2.34 3.70
C PRO A 250 9.61 -3.10 3.69
N VAL A 251 9.59 -4.43 3.55
CA VAL A 251 10.81 -5.25 3.49
C VAL A 251 11.52 -5.05 2.15
N MET A 252 10.77 -5.08 1.03
CA MET A 252 11.33 -4.79 -0.29
C MET A 252 11.92 -3.37 -0.36
N PHE A 253 11.28 -2.39 0.29
CA PHE A 253 11.76 -1.03 0.44
C PHE A 253 13.05 -0.96 1.27
N GLY A 254 13.11 -1.65 2.41
CA GLY A 254 14.29 -1.68 3.27
C GLY A 254 15.53 -2.20 2.54
N HIS A 255 15.38 -3.27 1.75
CA HIS A 255 16.48 -3.77 0.93
C HIS A 255 16.93 -2.78 -0.16
N ALA A 256 16.02 -2.06 -0.79
CA ALA A 256 16.39 -1.01 -1.73
C ALA A 256 17.15 0.14 -1.04
N PHE A 257 16.67 0.56 0.14
CA PHE A 257 17.30 1.62 0.94
C PHE A 257 18.73 1.26 1.35
N GLU A 258 18.93 0.03 1.85
CA GLU A 258 20.26 -0.49 2.18
C GLU A 258 21.18 -0.56 0.96
N ILE A 259 20.69 -1.04 -0.18
CA ILE A 259 21.52 -1.20 -1.39
C ILE A 259 21.89 0.16 -1.98
N PHE A 260 20.97 1.14 -1.97
CA PHE A 260 21.24 2.49 -2.48
C PHE A 260 22.31 3.21 -1.64
N PHE A 261 22.27 3.04 -0.32
CA PHE A 261 23.23 3.65 0.62
C PHE A 261 24.23 2.64 1.21
N ALA A 262 24.61 1.62 0.44
CA ALA A 262 25.37 0.46 0.93
C ALA A 262 26.65 0.85 1.69
N ASP A 263 27.41 1.84 1.19
CA ASP A 263 28.64 2.29 1.82
C ASP A 263 28.40 2.95 3.19
N VAL A 264 27.28 3.68 3.34
CA VAL A 264 26.90 4.31 4.60
C VAL A 264 26.46 3.25 5.61
N PHE A 265 25.63 2.30 5.18
CA PHE A 265 25.22 1.16 6.01
C PHE A 265 26.40 0.30 6.46
N ALA A 266 27.36 0.03 5.57
CA ALA A 266 28.57 -0.69 5.92
C ALA A 266 29.43 0.08 6.94
N LYS A 267 29.60 1.39 6.75
CA LYS A 267 30.45 2.23 7.63
C LYS A 267 29.89 2.37 9.05
N TYR A 268 28.56 2.42 9.21
CA TYR A 268 27.91 2.66 10.50
C TYR A 268 27.11 1.46 11.03
N ALA A 269 27.37 0.25 10.53
CA ALA A 269 26.64 -0.97 10.88
C ALA A 269 26.49 -1.18 12.40
N ASP A 270 27.58 -1.01 13.16
CA ASP A 270 27.55 -1.17 14.62
C ASP A 270 26.64 -0.16 15.31
N VAL A 271 26.64 1.09 14.84
CA VAL A 271 25.79 2.16 15.39
C VAL A 271 24.33 1.88 15.08
N PHE A 272 24.02 1.48 13.85
CA PHE A 272 22.65 1.16 13.44
C PHE A 272 22.08 -0.03 14.19
N LYS A 273 22.92 -1.03 14.47
CA LYS A 273 22.57 -2.15 15.34
C LYS A 273 22.36 -1.72 16.80
N GLU A 274 23.22 -0.86 17.33
CA GLU A 274 23.13 -0.34 18.71
C GLU A 274 21.82 0.42 18.94
N VAL A 275 21.47 1.34 18.05
CA VAL A 275 20.27 2.18 18.21
C VAL A 275 19.00 1.51 17.68
N GLY A 276 19.13 0.35 17.03
CA GLY A 276 18.01 -0.41 16.47
C GLY A 276 17.31 0.33 15.33
N VAL A 277 18.06 0.78 14.34
CA VAL A 277 17.51 1.31 13.08
C VAL A 277 16.75 0.20 12.35
N ASN A 278 15.56 0.52 11.85
CA ASN A 278 14.79 -0.35 10.96
C ASN A 278 14.78 0.21 9.53
N PRO A 279 15.56 -0.35 8.59
CA PRO A 279 15.59 0.09 7.20
C PRO A 279 14.23 0.07 6.50
N ASN A 280 13.32 -0.81 6.93
CA ASN A 280 11.97 -0.92 6.35
C ASN A 280 11.11 0.33 6.57
N LEU A 281 11.53 1.22 7.49
CA LEU A 281 10.87 2.49 7.79
C LEU A 281 11.61 3.70 7.18
N GLY A 282 12.72 3.47 6.49
CA GLY A 282 13.47 4.50 5.77
C GLY A 282 14.20 5.50 6.66
N MET A 283 14.53 6.66 6.06
CA MET A 283 15.25 7.74 6.73
C MET A 283 14.50 8.27 7.96
N SER A 284 13.17 8.25 7.94
CA SER A 284 12.35 8.76 9.04
C SER A 284 12.59 8.04 10.38
N ASP A 285 12.73 6.72 10.38
CA ASP A 285 13.12 5.96 11.57
C ASP A 285 14.60 6.16 11.88
N LEU A 286 15.46 6.11 10.86
CA LEU A 286 16.90 6.28 11.05
C LEU A 286 17.21 7.59 11.79
N GLU A 287 16.69 8.72 11.34
CA GLU A 287 16.90 10.03 11.96
C GLU A 287 16.35 10.10 13.39
N LYS A 288 15.19 9.46 13.65
CA LYS A 288 14.61 9.36 14.99
C LYS A 288 15.53 8.59 15.93
N LYS A 289 16.14 7.49 15.45
CA LYS A 289 16.98 6.58 16.25
C LYS A 289 18.38 7.12 16.52
N ILE A 290 18.97 7.85 15.57
CA ILE A 290 20.30 8.45 15.77
C ILE A 290 20.27 9.80 16.51
N LYS A 291 19.08 10.36 16.78
CA LYS A 291 18.95 11.66 17.44
C LYS A 291 19.64 11.67 18.81
N GLY A 292 20.59 12.58 18.99
CA GLY A 292 21.40 12.71 20.21
C GLY A 292 22.61 11.76 20.27
N HIS A 293 22.81 10.89 19.28
CA HIS A 293 24.00 10.04 19.21
C HIS A 293 25.23 10.86 18.79
N PRO A 294 26.45 10.63 19.34
CA PRO A 294 27.64 11.43 19.00
C PRO A 294 28.00 11.45 17.51
N LYS A 295 27.64 10.39 16.76
CA LYS A 295 27.85 10.28 15.31
C LYS A 295 26.68 10.80 14.47
N GLU A 296 25.63 11.39 15.06
CA GLU A 296 24.44 11.84 14.34
C GLU A 296 24.78 12.73 13.12
N ALA A 297 25.58 13.78 13.34
CA ALA A 297 25.95 14.72 12.30
C ALA A 297 26.80 14.06 11.19
N GLU A 298 27.70 13.15 11.57
CA GLU A 298 28.56 12.41 10.63
C GLU A 298 27.72 11.49 9.73
N ILE A 299 26.77 10.77 10.32
CA ILE A 299 25.86 9.85 9.61
C ILE A 299 24.97 10.63 8.64
N LYS A 300 24.35 11.72 9.09
CA LYS A 300 23.51 12.57 8.23
C LYS A 300 24.31 13.14 7.05
N ALA A 301 25.53 13.62 7.30
CA ALA A 301 26.41 14.10 6.24
C ALA A 301 26.79 12.99 5.24
N ALA A 302 26.98 11.74 5.70
CA ALA A 302 27.29 10.61 4.82
C ALA A 302 26.13 10.25 3.89
N PHE A 303 24.89 10.24 4.39
CA PHE A 303 23.70 10.05 3.54
C PHE A 303 23.52 11.22 2.55
N GLN A 304 23.66 12.45 3.05
CA GLN A 304 23.54 13.65 2.22
C GLN A 304 24.59 13.65 1.09
N ALA A 305 25.82 13.21 1.36
CA ALA A 305 26.86 13.09 0.33
C ALA A 305 26.48 12.12 -0.80
N VAL A 306 25.76 11.03 -0.51
CA VAL A 306 25.25 10.11 -1.54
C VAL A 306 24.12 10.77 -2.33
N VAL A 307 23.18 11.45 -1.67
CA VAL A 307 22.10 12.20 -2.34
C VAL A 307 22.67 13.32 -3.21
N ASP A 308 23.76 13.93 -2.77
CA ASP A 308 24.40 15.02 -3.48
C ASP A 308 25.26 14.60 -4.66
N ALA A 309 25.60 13.31 -4.77
CA ALA A 309 26.35 12.79 -5.88
C ALA A 309 25.58 12.91 -7.22
N ASP A 310 26.31 13.08 -8.32
CA ASP A 310 25.70 13.18 -9.64
C ASP A 310 25.11 11.84 -10.15
N ALA A 311 25.54 10.71 -9.57
CA ALA A 311 25.09 9.36 -9.91
C ALA A 311 25.28 8.38 -8.72
N PRO A 312 24.27 7.56 -8.35
CA PRO A 312 22.94 7.50 -8.94
C PRO A 312 22.10 8.69 -8.48
N LYS A 313 21.30 9.25 -9.39
CA LYS A 313 20.28 10.23 -9.00
C LYS A 313 19.12 9.51 -8.35
N ILE A 314 18.53 10.11 -7.33
CA ILE A 314 17.35 9.59 -6.64
C ILE A 314 16.16 10.53 -6.84
N ALA A 315 14.97 9.95 -6.93
CA ALA A 315 13.73 10.71 -6.97
C ALA A 315 13.48 11.45 -5.64
N MET A 316 12.98 12.68 -5.75
CA MET A 316 12.61 13.49 -4.60
C MET A 316 11.09 13.50 -4.40
N VAL A 317 10.66 13.40 -3.15
CA VAL A 317 9.30 13.67 -2.70
C VAL A 317 9.12 15.18 -2.49
N ASP A 318 10.12 15.83 -1.87
CA ASP A 318 10.17 17.27 -1.65
C ASP A 318 11.65 17.72 -1.70
N SER A 319 12.07 18.28 -2.85
CA SER A 319 13.45 18.73 -3.06
C SER A 319 13.85 19.88 -2.15
N ASP A 320 12.92 20.79 -1.81
CA ASP A 320 13.20 21.95 -0.96
C ASP A 320 13.51 21.52 0.48
N LYS A 321 12.96 20.37 0.91
CA LYS A 321 13.23 19.76 2.22
C LYS A 321 14.27 18.64 2.18
N GLY A 322 14.82 18.30 1.01
CA GLY A 322 15.73 17.17 0.86
C GLY A 322 15.07 15.80 1.08
N THR A 323 13.73 15.72 1.02
CA THR A 323 12.97 14.48 1.24
C THR A 323 13.04 13.61 -0.02
N THR A 324 13.75 12.49 0.06
CA THR A 324 13.95 11.56 -1.05
C THR A 324 12.86 10.47 -1.10
N ASN A 325 12.88 9.65 -2.16
CA ASN A 325 12.10 8.41 -2.27
C ASN A 325 12.29 7.45 -1.08
N PHE A 326 13.38 7.57 -0.32
CA PHE A 326 13.68 6.73 0.83
C PHE A 326 13.36 7.38 2.20
N ASN A 327 12.63 8.48 2.23
CA ASN A 327 12.23 9.10 3.49
C ASN A 327 11.32 8.20 4.32
N ALA A 328 10.20 7.77 3.73
CA ALA A 328 9.31 6.77 4.31
C ALA A 328 8.73 5.86 3.20
N PRO A 329 8.45 4.57 3.50
CA PRO A 329 8.02 3.59 2.50
C PRO A 329 6.66 3.88 1.87
N ASN A 330 5.87 4.76 2.50
CA ASN A 330 4.53 5.16 2.06
C ASN A 330 4.49 6.53 1.37
N ASP A 331 5.63 7.21 1.16
CA ASP A 331 5.65 8.51 0.49
C ASP A 331 5.41 8.38 -1.02
N ILE A 332 5.92 7.31 -1.66
CA ILE A 332 5.71 7.02 -3.09
C ILE A 332 4.91 5.73 -3.24
N ILE A 333 3.64 5.88 -3.64
CA ILE A 333 2.69 4.77 -3.79
C ILE A 333 2.48 4.48 -5.28
N ILE A 334 2.73 3.25 -5.72
CA ILE A 334 2.79 2.84 -7.13
C ILE A 334 1.58 3.28 -7.98
N ASP A 335 0.36 3.09 -7.47
CA ASP A 335 -0.88 3.38 -8.20
C ASP A 335 -1.18 4.89 -8.32
N ALA A 336 -0.54 5.72 -7.52
CA ALA A 336 -0.57 7.18 -7.65
C ALA A 336 0.65 7.74 -8.40
N SER A 337 1.83 7.17 -8.15
CA SER A 337 3.11 7.68 -8.66
C SER A 337 3.38 7.29 -10.11
N MET A 338 3.04 6.07 -10.55
CA MET A 338 3.25 5.66 -11.94
C MET A 338 2.42 6.47 -12.95
N PRO A 339 1.13 6.80 -12.69
CA PRO A 339 0.40 7.74 -13.53
C PRO A 339 1.06 9.12 -13.62
N VAL A 340 1.72 9.59 -12.55
CA VAL A 340 2.47 10.86 -12.56
C VAL A 340 3.71 10.76 -13.45
N VAL A 341 4.47 9.66 -13.37
CA VAL A 341 5.62 9.41 -14.25
C VAL A 341 5.21 9.49 -15.72
N VAL A 342 4.11 8.82 -16.09
CA VAL A 342 3.58 8.87 -17.47
C VAL A 342 3.11 10.28 -17.83
N ARG A 343 2.35 10.94 -16.95
CA ARG A 343 1.84 12.30 -17.18
C ARG A 343 2.96 13.32 -17.37
N GLU A 344 4.08 13.18 -16.66
CA GLU A 344 5.23 14.08 -16.74
C GLU A 344 6.25 13.68 -17.81
N GLY A 345 5.88 12.77 -18.72
CA GLY A 345 6.67 12.44 -19.90
C GLY A 345 7.86 11.54 -19.58
N GLY A 346 7.67 10.57 -18.68
CA GLY A 346 8.69 9.63 -18.22
C GLY A 346 9.66 10.22 -17.20
N LYS A 347 9.26 11.28 -16.49
CA LYS A 347 10.15 12.08 -15.64
C LYS A 347 9.74 12.09 -14.17
N GLN A 348 10.73 12.34 -13.31
CA GLN A 348 10.57 12.68 -11.90
C GLN A 348 11.54 13.80 -11.52
N TRP A 349 11.48 14.26 -10.27
CA TRP A 349 12.23 15.42 -9.79
C TRP A 349 13.51 15.00 -9.08
N ASP A 350 14.63 15.66 -9.42
CA ASP A 350 15.89 15.51 -8.72
C ASP A 350 16.01 16.47 -7.52
N LYS A 351 17.16 16.44 -6.83
CA LYS A 351 17.46 17.28 -5.67
C LYS A 351 17.37 18.79 -5.94
N THR A 352 17.45 19.22 -7.20
CA THR A 352 17.34 20.63 -7.61
C THR A 352 15.91 21.02 -7.96
N GLY A 353 14.96 20.07 -7.92
CA GLY A 353 13.60 20.25 -8.40
C GLY A 353 13.47 20.16 -9.93
N ALA A 354 14.54 19.78 -10.64
CA ALA A 354 14.50 19.62 -12.09
C ALA A 354 13.84 18.29 -12.46
N ALA A 355 12.96 18.32 -13.46
CA ALA A 355 12.33 17.12 -13.98
C ALA A 355 13.26 16.41 -14.97
N LEU A 356 13.72 15.20 -14.63
CA LEU A 356 14.62 14.37 -15.45
C LEU A 356 13.99 13.00 -15.71
N GLU A 357 14.42 12.34 -16.79
CA GLU A 357 13.95 11.00 -17.12
C GLU A 357 14.34 10.00 -16.02
N THR A 358 13.43 9.06 -15.74
CA THR A 358 13.58 8.11 -14.64
C THR A 358 13.56 6.66 -15.12
N VAL A 359 14.23 5.78 -14.38
CA VAL A 359 13.87 4.37 -14.31
C VAL A 359 12.94 4.17 -13.12
N ALA A 360 11.70 3.77 -13.42
CA ALA A 360 10.72 3.40 -12.41
C ALA A 360 10.88 1.92 -12.05
N VAL A 361 11.41 1.65 -10.87
CA VAL A 361 11.66 0.32 -10.35
C VAL A 361 10.43 -0.22 -9.65
N ILE A 362 9.89 -1.32 -10.17
CA ILE A 362 8.79 -2.10 -9.61
C ILE A 362 9.30 -3.54 -9.56
N PRO A 363 9.74 -4.06 -8.40
CA PRO A 363 10.51 -5.30 -8.35
C PRO A 363 9.77 -6.51 -8.91
N ASP A 364 8.56 -6.76 -8.41
CA ASP A 364 7.78 -7.91 -8.83
C ASP A 364 7.18 -7.73 -10.23
N SER A 365 7.29 -8.77 -11.06
CA SER A 365 6.88 -8.68 -12.46
C SER A 365 5.37 -8.65 -12.67
N THR A 366 4.56 -9.16 -11.72
CA THR A 366 3.12 -9.40 -11.89
C THR A 366 2.39 -8.18 -12.45
N TYR A 367 2.60 -7.02 -11.84
CA TYR A 367 1.98 -5.76 -12.27
C TYR A 367 2.95 -4.80 -12.97
N ALA A 368 4.26 -5.02 -12.83
CA ALA A 368 5.26 -4.18 -13.48
C ALA A 368 5.18 -4.25 -15.00
N MET A 369 4.83 -5.41 -15.56
CA MET A 369 4.71 -5.60 -17.02
C MET A 369 3.70 -4.63 -17.65
N PHE A 370 2.58 -4.34 -16.99
CA PHE A 370 1.58 -3.40 -17.50
C PHE A 370 2.12 -1.96 -17.53
N HIS A 371 2.84 -1.57 -16.49
CA HIS A 371 3.49 -0.27 -16.43
C HIS A 371 4.63 -0.14 -17.44
N ALA A 372 5.40 -1.22 -17.64
CA ALA A 372 6.47 -1.27 -18.63
C ALA A 372 5.93 -1.05 -20.04
N GLU A 373 4.86 -1.75 -20.42
CA GLU A 373 4.24 -1.59 -21.73
C GLU A 373 3.64 -0.19 -21.91
N MET A 374 3.00 0.36 -20.87
CA MET A 374 2.44 1.72 -20.93
C MET A 374 3.53 2.78 -21.14
N VAL A 375 4.66 2.68 -20.45
CA VAL A 375 5.79 3.60 -20.63
C VAL A 375 6.44 3.39 -22.01
N ALA A 376 6.62 2.14 -22.44
CA ALA A 376 7.17 1.82 -23.76
C ALA A 376 6.31 2.36 -24.91
N ASP A 377 4.98 2.26 -24.80
CA ASP A 377 4.04 2.85 -25.76
C ASP A 377 4.20 4.37 -25.83
N CYS A 378 4.29 5.05 -24.69
CA CYS A 378 4.48 6.49 -24.65
C CYS A 378 5.85 6.94 -25.17
N VAL A 379 6.92 6.15 -24.94
CA VAL A 379 8.24 6.40 -25.52
C VAL A 379 8.20 6.27 -27.05
N LYS A 380 7.45 5.30 -27.56
CA LYS A 380 7.32 5.03 -29.01
C LYS A 380 6.40 6.02 -29.73
N ASN A 381 5.24 6.33 -29.13
CA ASN A 381 4.14 7.03 -29.78
C ASN A 381 3.91 8.46 -29.24
N GLY A 382 4.65 8.86 -28.21
CA GLY A 382 4.44 10.12 -27.50
C GLY A 382 3.35 10.01 -26.43
N GLN A 383 3.11 11.13 -25.75
CA GLN A 383 2.09 11.24 -24.70
C GLN A 383 0.67 11.06 -25.26
N PHE A 384 -0.25 10.56 -24.41
CA PHE A 384 -1.67 10.47 -24.76
C PHE A 384 -2.28 11.84 -25.13
N ASP A 385 -3.32 11.82 -25.97
CA ASP A 385 -4.14 12.99 -26.28
C ASP A 385 -5.49 12.93 -25.56
N VAL A 386 -5.66 13.77 -24.54
CA VAL A 386 -6.88 13.85 -23.72
C VAL A 386 -8.13 14.14 -24.55
N ALA A 387 -8.00 14.93 -25.63
CA ALA A 387 -9.12 15.37 -26.46
C ALA A 387 -9.72 14.21 -27.28
N THR A 388 -8.88 13.25 -27.66
CA THR A 388 -9.24 12.19 -28.61
C THR A 388 -9.21 10.78 -28.02
N MET A 389 -8.42 10.53 -26.97
CA MET A 389 -8.27 9.21 -26.36
C MET A 389 -9.62 8.61 -25.94
N GLY A 390 -9.71 7.28 -25.99
CA GLY A 390 -10.87 6.51 -25.53
C GLY A 390 -11.09 6.57 -24.01
N THR A 391 -11.76 5.55 -23.50
CA THR A 391 -11.92 5.32 -22.06
C THR A 391 -11.68 3.85 -21.76
N MET A 392 -10.99 3.59 -20.66
CA MET A 392 -10.89 2.25 -20.07
C MET A 392 -11.71 2.25 -18.78
N GLN A 393 -12.56 1.24 -18.62
CA GLN A 393 -13.36 1.02 -17.41
C GLN A 393 -12.82 -0.21 -16.69
N ASN A 394 -13.07 -0.30 -15.39
CA ASN A 394 -12.56 -1.39 -14.57
C ASN A 394 -13.72 -2.11 -13.87
N ILE A 395 -13.86 -3.39 -14.16
CA ILE A 395 -14.65 -4.32 -13.35
C ILE A 395 -13.66 -5.15 -12.53
N GLY A 396 -13.52 -4.82 -11.25
CA GLY A 396 -12.47 -5.36 -10.38
C GLY A 396 -13.01 -6.38 -9.39
N LEU A 397 -12.35 -7.54 -9.31
CA LEU A 397 -12.53 -8.48 -8.22
C LEU A 397 -11.95 -7.88 -6.94
N MET A 398 -12.75 -7.77 -5.88
CA MET A 398 -12.27 -7.23 -4.59
C MET A 398 -13.08 -7.68 -3.37
N ALA A 399 -14.20 -8.39 -3.57
CA ALA A 399 -15.06 -8.83 -2.49
C ALA A 399 -14.24 -9.69 -1.50
N GLN A 400 -14.57 -9.60 -0.21
CA GLN A 400 -13.99 -10.45 0.84
C GLN A 400 -12.46 -10.43 0.93
N LYS A 401 -11.83 -9.30 0.58
CA LYS A 401 -10.37 -9.15 0.56
C LYS A 401 -9.69 -10.15 -0.38
N ALA A 402 -10.27 -10.36 -1.56
CA ALA A 402 -9.73 -11.26 -2.58
C ALA A 402 -8.23 -11.00 -2.86
N GLU A 403 -7.51 -12.09 -3.09
CA GLU A 403 -6.13 -12.10 -3.59
C GLU A 403 -5.15 -11.43 -2.58
N GLU A 404 -4.25 -10.56 -3.00
CA GLU A 404 -3.18 -10.00 -2.16
C GLU A 404 -3.69 -9.09 -1.03
N TYR A 405 -4.91 -8.56 -1.15
CA TYR A 405 -5.54 -7.78 -0.07
C TYR A 405 -5.82 -8.62 1.18
N GLY A 406 -5.92 -9.95 1.02
CA GLY A 406 -6.16 -10.91 2.09
C GLY A 406 -4.89 -11.56 2.64
N SER A 407 -3.73 -11.41 1.99
CA SER A 407 -2.54 -12.23 2.27
C SER A 407 -1.73 -11.84 3.50
N HIS A 408 -2.06 -10.73 4.16
CA HIS A 408 -1.24 -10.22 5.27
C HIS A 408 -1.08 -11.21 6.44
N PRO A 409 -2.12 -11.95 6.88
CA PRO A 409 -1.98 -12.95 7.95
C PRO A 409 -1.13 -14.17 7.55
N THR A 410 -0.84 -14.31 6.26
CA THR A 410 -0.18 -15.45 5.62
C THR A 410 1.08 -15.02 4.86
N THR A 411 1.65 -13.85 5.20
CA THR A 411 2.90 -13.35 4.65
C THR A 411 3.97 -13.33 5.72
N PHE A 412 5.13 -13.93 5.44
CA PHE A 412 6.21 -14.12 6.40
C PHE A 412 7.56 -13.74 5.82
N VAL A 413 8.38 -13.03 6.60
CA VAL A 413 9.82 -12.91 6.35
C VAL A 413 10.49 -14.08 7.04
N LEU A 414 11.11 -14.97 6.27
CA LEU A 414 11.62 -16.23 6.80
C LEU A 414 12.90 -16.01 7.61
N GLU A 415 12.95 -16.51 8.84
CA GLU A 415 14.12 -16.35 9.72
C GLU A 415 15.25 -17.34 9.40
N GLU A 416 14.92 -18.45 8.74
CA GLU A 416 15.83 -19.53 8.39
C GLU A 416 15.59 -20.02 6.96
N ALA A 417 16.60 -20.66 6.37
CA ALA A 417 16.45 -21.35 5.10
C ALA A 417 15.75 -22.70 5.29
N GLY A 418 15.09 -23.18 4.25
CA GLY A 418 14.45 -24.49 4.24
C GLY A 418 13.21 -24.54 3.36
N THR A 419 12.37 -25.53 3.62
CA THR A 419 11.17 -25.77 2.81
C THR A 419 9.95 -25.18 3.51
N VAL A 420 9.30 -24.23 2.85
CA VAL A 420 7.93 -23.81 3.19
C VAL A 420 6.97 -24.83 2.58
N THR A 421 6.08 -25.38 3.38
CA THR A 421 5.07 -26.36 2.97
C THR A 421 3.69 -25.86 3.31
N VAL A 422 2.73 -26.20 2.45
CA VAL A 422 1.30 -25.94 2.66
C VAL A 422 0.61 -27.29 2.58
N THR A 423 -0.02 -27.70 3.67
CA THR A 423 -0.58 -29.06 3.80
C THR A 423 -2.07 -29.01 4.14
N ALA A 424 -2.83 -29.93 3.56
CA ALA A 424 -4.22 -30.21 3.91
C ALA A 424 -4.35 -30.84 5.30
N GLU A 425 -5.58 -30.88 5.83
CA GLU A 425 -5.90 -31.48 7.13
C GLU A 425 -5.53 -32.97 7.25
N ASP A 426 -5.52 -33.71 6.14
CA ASP A 426 -5.10 -35.13 6.10
C ASP A 426 -3.59 -35.34 5.95
N GLY A 427 -2.81 -34.26 5.94
CA GLY A 427 -1.36 -34.26 5.76
C GLY A 427 -0.89 -34.28 4.31
N THR A 428 -1.80 -34.21 3.34
CA THR A 428 -1.44 -34.08 1.92
C THR A 428 -0.73 -32.76 1.67
N GLU A 429 0.47 -32.81 1.07
CA GLU A 429 1.16 -31.60 0.61
C GLU A 429 0.44 -31.02 -0.61
N LEU A 430 -0.01 -29.77 -0.48
CA LEU A 430 -0.69 -29.01 -1.53
C LEU A 430 0.31 -28.22 -2.38
N MET A 431 1.32 -27.64 -1.75
CA MET A 431 2.42 -26.92 -2.39
C MET A 431 3.63 -26.82 -1.46
N SER A 432 4.82 -26.65 -2.05
CA SER A 432 6.09 -26.49 -1.34
C SER A 432 7.04 -25.54 -2.07
N PHE A 433 7.89 -24.82 -1.32
CA PHE A 433 8.85 -23.86 -1.84
C PHE A 433 10.18 -24.00 -1.09
N GLU A 434 11.28 -24.06 -1.82
CA GLU A 434 12.62 -23.97 -1.24
C GLU A 434 13.01 -22.50 -1.10
N CYS A 435 13.24 -22.05 0.13
CA CYS A 435 13.49 -20.64 0.45
C CYS A 435 14.81 -20.45 1.21
N GLU A 436 15.41 -19.29 1.06
CA GLU A 436 16.56 -18.84 1.87
C GLU A 436 16.09 -17.96 3.05
N ALA A 437 16.95 -17.80 4.06
CA ALA A 437 16.68 -16.88 5.16
C ALA A 437 16.58 -15.43 4.64
N GLY A 438 15.55 -14.72 5.08
CA GLY A 438 15.21 -13.37 4.65
C GLY A 438 14.18 -13.33 3.51
N ASP A 439 13.96 -14.42 2.79
CA ASP A 439 12.96 -14.46 1.71
C ASP A 439 11.55 -14.12 2.24
N ILE A 440 10.76 -13.47 1.39
CA ILE A 440 9.39 -13.06 1.73
C ILE A 440 8.46 -14.11 1.13
N SER A 441 7.83 -14.94 1.97
CA SER A 441 6.81 -15.91 1.54
C SER A 441 5.41 -15.34 1.73
N SER A 442 4.48 -15.69 0.84
CA SER A 442 3.09 -15.24 0.93
C SER A 442 2.14 -16.32 0.41
N LEU A 443 1.03 -16.54 1.11
CA LEU A 443 -0.12 -17.28 0.60
C LEU A 443 -1.30 -16.31 0.41
N THR A 444 -1.95 -16.35 -0.74
CA THR A 444 -3.18 -15.62 -1.05
C THR A 444 -4.39 -16.55 -0.99
N LEU A 445 -5.52 -15.98 -0.59
CA LEU A 445 -6.80 -16.65 -0.54
C LEU A 445 -7.76 -15.97 -1.51
N LYS A 446 -8.54 -16.78 -2.23
CA LYS A 446 -9.62 -16.30 -3.09
C LYS A 446 -10.87 -17.13 -2.85
N THR A 447 -11.78 -16.57 -2.07
CA THR A 447 -13.09 -17.18 -1.83
C THR A 447 -13.88 -17.29 -3.13
N HIS A 448 -14.36 -18.49 -3.44
CA HIS A 448 -15.20 -18.79 -4.61
C HIS A 448 -16.67 -18.40 -4.35
N GLN A 449 -16.90 -17.20 -3.81
CA GLN A 449 -18.22 -16.59 -3.91
C GLN A 449 -18.27 -15.81 -5.21
N PHE A 450 -18.49 -16.53 -6.31
CA PHE A 450 -19.08 -15.89 -7.49
C PHE A 450 -20.39 -15.29 -7.02
N CYS A 451 -20.47 -13.97 -6.90
CA CYS A 451 -21.72 -13.29 -7.18
C CYS A 451 -22.06 -13.68 -8.63
N THR A 452 -22.87 -14.72 -8.78
CA THR A 452 -23.70 -14.90 -9.97
C THR A 452 -24.37 -13.56 -10.21
N ILE A 453 -23.93 -12.86 -11.26
CA ILE A 453 -24.59 -11.65 -11.77
C ILE A 453 -25.90 -12.07 -12.41
#